data_AF-A0A7X4HJ38-F1
#
_entry.id   AF-A0A7X4HJ38-F1
#
_cell.length_a   1.000
_cell.length_b   1.000
_cell.length_c   1.000
_cell.angle_alpha   90.00
_cell.angle_beta   90.00
_cell.angle_gamma   90.00
#
_symmetry.space_group_name_H-M   'P 1'
#
loop_
_entity.id
_entity.type
_entity.pdbx_description
1 polymer ?
#
loop_
_entity_poly.entity_id
_entity_poly.type
_entity_poly.pdbx_seq_one_letter_code
_entity_poly.pdbx_strand_id
1 'polypeptide(L)'
;MLAIQRILTLAVLAAALAGCGAGSDVQTGESAGQRQSMAGPPAAAAASIAMPGLRSDYKVERVAGSVDLTHIATARVTRVAADARVQFSDYTLAMDVDGNAGKVYRLYRAAFKRTPDVRGLSYWIQMMDQGASLLTISNGFAGSTEFKSLYGVNPTNNEIVTRLYRNILNRDGETAGVQYWVNILNRGTSVAEVLAAFSDSPENQAGMFATLSNGIAYRVDGAAYVTVANAGASRSGATGAALTLDGTESLAGAGSTLSYAWTVAERPAGSAAVLRNADTALPSFTPDRSGSYTVTLTVSDGVSSSTASATLSAFPPALSYAPLEVRYSKGLDKLVISATNPNVLKIADPLAETTLTVSLPAAVKNFSLSPNGKLAIVLHESVASLVDLEHGLLLKSFATGGSHTEALITNAAVAYFIGQTGGQWVRPSVVYFNARTGAEMTLPETVYMGMFYGTQYGVYASTKNKVFLMSQGLSPADISYFTIDPATNGVIAMGDSPYHGDYNMSTPLFLSENEDVLFSASGNYFYTSNLKYAGTFSTPVRSLSNSAAKDETLVIAGGSAGYPSSYRRFTGSLFFSDATIDFPLIDGLQSYGIKIFHSSAGKRLALVQTGSAALNGASVKYYTIAL
;
A
#
# COMPACT_ATOMS: atom_id res chain seq x y z
N MET A 1 -6.45 -57.11 10.15
CA MET A 1 -7.58 -56.15 10.13
C MET A 1 -7.20 -54.99 11.03
N LEU A 2 -6.93 -53.83 10.42
CA LEU A 2 -6.73 -52.45 10.91
C LEU A 2 -6.14 -52.13 12.31
N ALA A 3 -5.07 -51.33 12.33
CA ALA A 3 -4.72 -50.34 13.35
C ALA A 3 -3.97 -49.17 12.64
N ILE A 4 -4.58 -48.00 12.47
CA ILE A 4 -4.60 -46.80 13.34
C ILE A 4 -3.36 -45.87 13.19
N GLN A 5 -3.67 -44.74 12.55
CA GLN A 5 -3.18 -43.36 12.55
C GLN A 5 -1.88 -42.93 13.28
N ARG A 6 -1.13 -42.13 12.51
CA ARG A 6 -0.04 -41.20 12.86
C ARG A 6 -0.57 -39.87 13.40
N ILE A 7 0.07 -39.28 14.42
CA ILE A 7 0.10 -37.82 14.70
C ILE A 7 1.43 -37.40 15.36
N LEU A 8 2.11 -36.45 14.68
CA LEU A 8 3.10 -35.40 15.06
C LEU A 8 4.33 -35.63 15.97
N THR A 9 5.52 -35.25 15.47
CA THR A 9 6.36 -34.17 16.05
C THR A 9 7.42 -33.60 15.08
N LEU A 10 7.86 -32.37 15.39
CA LEU A 10 8.53 -31.30 14.62
C LEU A 10 9.99 -31.52 14.11
N ALA A 11 10.25 -30.90 12.94
CA ALA A 11 11.37 -30.06 12.48
C ALA A 11 12.83 -30.30 12.96
N VAL A 12 13.77 -30.39 11.99
CA VAL A 12 14.79 -29.37 11.62
C VAL A 12 15.62 -29.85 10.40
N LEU A 13 15.54 -29.05 9.32
CA LEU A 13 16.59 -28.59 8.39
C LEU A 13 17.77 -29.51 7.95
N ALA A 14 17.85 -29.84 6.65
CA ALA A 14 18.97 -29.50 5.73
C ALA A 14 19.01 -30.40 4.45
N ALA A 15 19.36 -29.76 3.32
CA ALA A 15 19.74 -30.33 2.01
C ALA A 15 18.61 -30.76 1.04
N ALA A 16 17.99 -29.74 0.43
CA ALA A 16 17.50 -29.84 -0.94
C ALA A 16 18.61 -29.48 -1.95
N LEU A 17 18.40 -29.87 -3.21
CA LEU A 17 19.04 -29.45 -4.46
C LEU A 17 20.27 -30.24 -4.94
N ALA A 18 19.99 -31.27 -5.73
CA ALA A 18 20.85 -31.71 -6.83
C ALA A 18 20.03 -31.68 -8.14
N GLY A 19 20.42 -30.80 -9.06
CA GLY A 19 20.16 -30.92 -10.49
C GLY A 19 18.80 -30.47 -11.01
N CYS A 20 18.79 -29.47 -11.90
CA CYS A 20 17.92 -29.51 -13.07
C CYS A 20 18.07 -30.93 -13.67
N GLY A 21 16.99 -31.73 -13.61
CA GLY A 21 17.04 -33.18 -13.67
C GLY A 21 17.77 -33.75 -14.89
N ALA A 22 18.88 -34.44 -14.62
CA ALA A 22 19.33 -35.55 -15.43
C ALA A 22 18.47 -36.76 -15.03
N GLY A 23 17.57 -37.18 -15.91
CA GLY A 23 16.93 -38.49 -15.82
C GLY A 23 17.97 -39.56 -16.15
N SER A 24 18.32 -40.37 -15.16
CA SER A 24 19.09 -41.59 -15.37
C SER A 24 18.15 -42.69 -15.82
N ASP A 25 18.22 -43.06 -17.10
CA ASP A 25 18.02 -44.45 -17.51
C ASP A 25 19.08 -44.82 -18.54
N VAL A 26 19.93 -45.76 -18.12
CA VAL A 26 20.93 -46.44 -18.94
C VAL A 26 20.24 -47.60 -19.63
N GLN A 27 20.29 -47.66 -20.96
CA GLN A 27 20.37 -48.94 -21.65
C GLN A 27 21.53 -48.96 -22.64
N THR A 28 22.29 -50.04 -22.50
CA THR A 28 23.51 -50.45 -23.18
C THR A 28 23.29 -50.68 -24.67
N GLY A 29 24.37 -50.52 -25.44
CA GLY A 29 24.33 -50.39 -26.90
C GLY A 29 23.85 -51.60 -27.69
N GLU A 30 23.41 -51.30 -28.91
CA GLU A 30 23.45 -52.19 -30.07
C GLU A 30 23.53 -51.34 -31.35
N SER A 31 24.06 -51.98 -32.39
CA SER A 31 24.64 -51.45 -33.63
C SER A 31 23.70 -50.79 -34.64
N ALA A 32 24.33 -50.08 -35.57
CA ALA A 32 23.81 -49.48 -36.80
C ALA A 32 22.62 -50.20 -37.47
N GLY A 33 21.60 -49.42 -37.83
CA GLY A 33 20.53 -49.82 -38.74
C GLY A 33 19.67 -48.61 -39.15
N GLN A 34 19.68 -48.28 -40.45
CA GLN A 34 18.83 -47.25 -41.05
C GLN A 34 17.36 -47.42 -40.66
N ARG A 35 16.75 -46.40 -40.07
CA ARG A 35 15.30 -46.21 -40.08
C ARG A 35 14.97 -44.74 -40.35
N GLN A 36 14.51 -44.48 -41.57
CA GLN A 36 13.71 -43.30 -41.88
C GLN A 36 12.50 -43.31 -40.94
N SER A 37 12.40 -42.34 -40.02
CA SER A 37 11.14 -42.07 -39.33
C SER A 37 10.43 -40.97 -40.10
N MET A 38 9.24 -41.33 -40.58
CA MET A 38 8.31 -40.43 -41.25
C MET A 38 7.98 -39.26 -40.32
N ALA A 39 8.07 -38.06 -40.88
CA ALA A 39 7.50 -36.86 -40.30
C ALA A 39 6.04 -37.15 -39.90
N GLY A 40 5.74 -37.07 -38.61
CA GLY A 40 4.36 -36.93 -38.18
C GLY A 40 3.79 -35.63 -38.78
N PRO A 41 2.48 -35.58 -39.08
CA PRO A 41 1.88 -34.36 -39.61
C PRO A 41 2.12 -33.20 -38.63
N PRO A 42 2.28 -31.96 -39.13
CA PRO A 42 2.44 -30.80 -38.26
C PRO A 42 1.25 -30.73 -37.30
N ALA A 43 1.52 -30.42 -36.03
CA ALA A 43 0.46 -30.16 -35.06
C ALA A 43 -0.47 -29.10 -35.67
N ALA A 44 -1.73 -29.45 -35.87
CA ALA A 44 -2.72 -28.54 -36.42
C ALA A 44 -2.76 -27.27 -35.57
N ALA A 45 -2.66 -26.09 -36.21
CA ALA A 45 -2.73 -24.80 -35.53
C ALA A 45 -3.97 -24.78 -34.63
N ALA A 46 -3.77 -24.55 -33.33
CA ALA A 46 -4.87 -24.45 -32.37
C ALA A 46 -5.88 -23.40 -32.86
N ALA A 47 -7.14 -23.78 -33.01
CA ALA A 47 -8.18 -22.91 -33.55
C ALA A 47 -8.27 -21.60 -32.75
N SER A 48 -8.25 -20.46 -33.44
CA SER A 48 -8.37 -19.14 -32.82
C SER A 48 -9.82 -18.88 -32.39
N ILE A 49 -10.01 -18.48 -31.14
CA ILE A 49 -11.32 -18.12 -30.56
C ILE A 49 -11.39 -16.61 -30.47
N ALA A 50 -12.35 -15.99 -31.17
CA ALA A 50 -12.58 -14.56 -31.12
C ALA A 50 -13.42 -14.18 -29.89
N MET A 51 -12.95 -13.19 -29.15
CA MET A 51 -13.62 -12.57 -28.00
C MET A 51 -13.95 -11.11 -28.33
N PRO A 52 -15.18 -10.63 -28.06
CA PRO A 52 -15.55 -9.25 -28.34
C PRO A 52 -14.85 -8.29 -27.36
N GLY A 53 -14.44 -7.11 -27.82
CA GLY A 53 -13.83 -6.09 -26.95
C GLY A 53 -12.35 -6.29 -26.68
N LEU A 54 -11.83 -5.49 -25.74
CA LEU A 54 -10.41 -5.42 -25.41
C LEU A 54 -10.04 -6.54 -24.43
N ARG A 55 -8.79 -6.99 -24.42
CA ARG A 55 -8.34 -7.92 -23.38
C ARG A 55 -8.50 -7.36 -21.97
N SER A 56 -8.41 -6.04 -21.77
CA SER A 56 -8.65 -5.40 -20.47
C SER A 56 -10.07 -5.61 -19.92
N ASP A 57 -11.02 -5.96 -20.76
CA ASP A 57 -12.42 -6.20 -20.37
C ASP A 57 -12.62 -7.59 -19.72
N TYR A 58 -11.56 -8.40 -19.67
CA TYR A 58 -11.62 -9.80 -19.24
C TYR A 58 -10.63 -10.12 -18.11
N LYS A 59 -11.09 -10.90 -17.15
CA LYS A 59 -10.24 -11.65 -16.21
C LYS A 59 -9.91 -13.01 -16.80
N VAL A 60 -8.65 -13.45 -16.69
CA VAL A 60 -8.16 -14.74 -17.18
C VAL A 60 -7.79 -15.62 -16.00
N GLU A 61 -8.36 -16.82 -15.92
CA GLU A 61 -8.12 -17.76 -14.82
C GLU A 61 -7.85 -19.16 -15.36
N ARG A 62 -6.71 -19.76 -14.99
CA ARG A 62 -6.42 -21.14 -15.34
C ARG A 62 -7.19 -22.09 -14.44
N VAL A 63 -7.85 -23.06 -15.05
CA VAL A 63 -8.50 -24.20 -14.40
C VAL A 63 -7.89 -25.49 -14.96
N ALA A 64 -8.13 -26.64 -14.34
CA ALA A 64 -7.51 -27.89 -14.77
C ALA A 64 -7.84 -28.18 -16.26
N GLY A 65 -6.81 -28.14 -17.12
CA GLY A 65 -6.91 -28.38 -18.57
C GLY A 65 -7.59 -27.28 -19.40
N SER A 66 -7.95 -26.14 -18.83
CA SER A 66 -8.64 -25.05 -19.55
C SER A 66 -8.37 -23.66 -18.96
N VAL A 67 -8.86 -22.62 -19.63
CA VAL A 67 -8.76 -21.23 -19.19
C VAL A 67 -10.12 -20.58 -19.23
N ASP A 68 -10.49 -19.89 -18.16
CA ASP A 68 -11.70 -19.10 -18.02
C ASP A 68 -11.42 -17.65 -18.37
N LEU A 69 -12.23 -17.11 -19.28
CA LEU A 69 -12.27 -15.70 -19.66
C LEU A 69 -13.56 -15.09 -19.13
N THR A 70 -13.48 -14.34 -18.04
CA THR A 70 -14.63 -13.71 -17.38
C THR A 70 -14.71 -12.24 -17.77
N HIS A 71 -15.75 -11.85 -18.51
CA HIS A 71 -15.98 -10.44 -18.86
C HIS A 71 -16.35 -9.64 -17.60
N ILE A 72 -15.58 -8.59 -17.29
CA ILE A 72 -15.62 -7.89 -16.00
C ILE A 72 -16.98 -7.22 -15.76
N ALA A 73 -17.55 -6.56 -16.78
CA ALA A 73 -18.80 -5.81 -16.60
C ALA A 73 -20.06 -6.69 -16.57
N THR A 74 -20.00 -7.90 -17.13
CA THR A 74 -21.20 -8.76 -17.28
C THR A 74 -21.10 -10.07 -16.50
N ALA A 75 -19.94 -10.34 -15.89
CA ALA A 75 -19.59 -11.61 -15.24
C ALA A 75 -19.75 -12.86 -16.14
N ARG A 76 -19.87 -12.70 -17.46
CA ARG A 76 -19.99 -13.82 -18.39
C ARG A 76 -18.66 -14.56 -18.52
N VAL A 77 -18.68 -15.87 -18.29
CA VAL A 77 -17.51 -16.75 -18.42
C VAL A 77 -17.50 -17.46 -19.77
N THR A 78 -16.37 -17.42 -20.47
CA THR A 78 -16.07 -18.23 -21.66
C THR A 78 -14.89 -19.14 -21.36
N ARG A 79 -15.08 -20.46 -21.48
CA ARG A 79 -14.02 -21.44 -21.21
C ARG A 79 -13.35 -21.87 -22.52
N VAL A 80 -12.03 -21.83 -22.55
CA VAL A 80 -11.20 -22.21 -23.71
C VAL A 80 -10.17 -23.27 -23.32
N ALA A 81 -9.62 -23.97 -24.30
CA ALA A 81 -8.57 -24.96 -24.07
C ALA A 81 -7.29 -24.30 -23.52
N ALA A 82 -6.49 -25.04 -22.74
CA ALA A 82 -5.27 -24.54 -22.13
C ALA A 82 -4.17 -24.16 -23.14
N ASP A 83 -4.30 -24.57 -24.41
CA ASP A 83 -3.41 -24.28 -25.53
C ASP A 83 -4.04 -23.34 -26.58
N ALA A 84 -5.24 -22.82 -26.31
CA ALA A 84 -6.00 -21.99 -27.25
C ALA A 84 -5.26 -20.71 -27.66
N ARG A 85 -5.59 -20.23 -28.87
CA ARG A 85 -5.32 -18.84 -29.29
C ARG A 85 -6.59 -18.03 -29.10
N VAL A 86 -6.54 -16.99 -28.28
CA VAL A 86 -7.71 -16.16 -27.95
C VAL A 86 -7.51 -14.77 -28.54
N GLN A 87 -8.31 -14.41 -29.54
CA GLN A 87 -8.21 -13.14 -30.25
C GLN A 87 -9.15 -12.11 -29.63
N PHE A 88 -8.60 -11.00 -29.14
CA PHE A 88 -9.33 -9.80 -28.73
C PHE A 88 -9.21 -8.71 -29.81
N SER A 89 -9.86 -7.57 -29.63
CA SER A 89 -9.77 -6.46 -30.58
C SER A 89 -8.40 -5.76 -30.56
N ASP A 90 -7.60 -5.92 -29.51
CA ASP A 90 -6.29 -5.29 -29.31
C ASP A 90 -5.09 -6.24 -29.55
N TYR A 91 -5.17 -7.52 -29.17
CA TYR A 91 -4.15 -8.54 -29.45
C TYR A 91 -4.68 -9.98 -29.31
N THR A 92 -3.84 -10.97 -29.65
CA THR A 92 -4.12 -12.39 -29.41
C THR A 92 -3.36 -12.87 -28.18
N LEU A 93 -4.00 -13.63 -27.31
CA LEU A 93 -3.34 -14.37 -26.26
C LEU A 93 -3.11 -15.82 -26.68
N ALA A 94 -1.85 -16.24 -26.63
CA ALA A 94 -1.47 -17.64 -26.69
C ALA A 94 -1.54 -18.24 -25.27
N MET A 95 -2.38 -19.26 -25.09
CA MET A 95 -2.57 -19.91 -23.79
C MET A 95 -1.60 -21.07 -23.54
N ASP A 96 -0.90 -21.56 -24.58
CA ASP A 96 0.09 -22.64 -24.52
C ASP A 96 1.39 -22.20 -23.81
N VAL A 97 1.29 -21.88 -22.53
CA VAL A 97 2.41 -21.45 -21.68
C VAL A 97 3.45 -22.54 -21.50
N ASP A 98 3.10 -23.80 -21.74
CA ASP A 98 4.04 -24.94 -21.78
C ASP A 98 4.39 -25.34 -23.23
N GLY A 99 3.65 -24.80 -24.22
CA GLY A 99 3.82 -25.05 -25.64
C GLY A 99 4.79 -24.08 -26.32
N ASN A 100 4.57 -23.85 -27.62
CA ASN A 100 5.48 -23.05 -28.44
C ASN A 100 5.59 -21.62 -27.94
N ALA A 101 4.47 -20.96 -27.61
CA ALA A 101 4.53 -19.58 -27.12
C ALA A 101 5.29 -19.45 -25.80
N GLY A 102 5.04 -20.37 -24.88
CA GLY A 102 5.79 -20.48 -23.63
C GLY A 102 7.29 -20.61 -23.83
N LYS A 103 7.70 -21.52 -24.73
CA LYS A 103 9.11 -21.78 -25.05
C LYS A 103 9.80 -20.56 -25.63
N VAL A 104 9.18 -19.87 -26.59
CA VAL A 104 9.73 -18.64 -27.18
C VAL A 104 9.88 -17.53 -26.14
N TYR A 105 8.84 -17.31 -25.32
CA TYR A 105 8.88 -16.27 -24.29
C TYR A 105 9.99 -16.54 -23.28
N ARG A 106 10.09 -17.78 -22.77
CA ARG A 106 11.17 -18.18 -21.86
C ARG A 106 12.54 -18.00 -22.49
N LEU A 107 12.70 -18.32 -23.78
CA LEU A 107 13.97 -18.16 -24.49
C LEU A 107 14.39 -16.69 -24.62
N TYR A 108 13.45 -15.79 -24.92
CA TYR A 108 13.72 -14.34 -24.94
C TYR A 108 14.19 -13.83 -23.58
N ARG A 109 13.46 -14.19 -22.52
CA ARG A 109 13.81 -13.81 -21.15
C ARG A 109 15.16 -14.38 -20.76
N ALA A 110 15.43 -15.62 -21.16
CA ALA A 110 16.68 -16.30 -20.87
C ALA A 110 17.88 -15.68 -21.61
N ALA A 111 17.70 -15.29 -22.87
CA ALA A 111 18.76 -14.75 -23.70
C ALA A 111 19.05 -13.27 -23.42
N PHE A 112 18.01 -12.48 -23.12
CA PHE A 112 18.12 -11.01 -23.12
C PHE A 112 17.75 -10.35 -21.80
N LYS A 113 17.25 -11.12 -20.81
CA LYS A 113 16.84 -10.62 -19.49
C LYS A 113 15.82 -9.47 -19.56
N ARG A 114 14.99 -9.45 -20.61
CA ARG A 114 13.91 -8.48 -20.81
C ARG A 114 12.63 -9.17 -21.23
N THR A 115 11.49 -8.51 -21.02
CA THR A 115 10.22 -8.91 -21.64
C THR A 115 10.39 -8.90 -23.17
N PRO A 116 9.93 -9.95 -23.88
CA PRO A 116 10.02 -9.98 -25.33
C PRO A 116 9.27 -8.80 -25.94
N ASP A 117 9.81 -8.21 -27.01
CA ASP A 117 9.03 -7.30 -27.84
C ASP A 117 7.97 -8.09 -28.60
N VAL A 118 6.76 -7.54 -28.72
CA VAL A 118 5.61 -8.26 -29.30
C VAL A 118 5.89 -8.69 -30.74
N ARG A 119 6.59 -7.88 -31.55
CA ARG A 119 6.87 -8.20 -32.96
C ARG A 119 7.80 -9.40 -33.07
N GLY A 120 8.92 -9.39 -32.38
CA GLY A 120 9.86 -10.49 -32.36
C GLY A 120 9.24 -11.75 -31.77
N LEU A 121 8.54 -11.63 -30.63
CA LEU A 121 7.79 -12.73 -30.03
C LEU A 121 6.80 -13.35 -31.02
N SER A 122 6.01 -12.53 -31.71
CA SER A 122 5.03 -12.98 -32.71
C SER A 122 5.67 -13.76 -33.85
N TYR A 123 6.74 -13.23 -34.43
CA TYR A 123 7.50 -13.89 -35.48
C TYR A 123 8.01 -15.26 -35.04
N TRP A 124 8.62 -15.34 -33.86
CA TRP A 124 9.21 -16.59 -33.37
C TRP A 124 8.17 -17.62 -32.94
N ILE A 125 7.03 -17.19 -32.38
CA ILE A 125 5.88 -18.07 -32.13
C ILE A 125 5.40 -18.69 -33.43
N GLN A 126 5.21 -17.87 -34.47
CA GLN A 126 4.77 -18.34 -35.78
C GLN A 126 5.78 -19.31 -36.41
N MET A 127 7.08 -19.04 -36.29
CA MET A 127 8.12 -19.95 -36.78
C MET A 127 8.07 -21.31 -36.06
N MET A 128 7.89 -21.34 -34.73
CA MET A 128 7.74 -22.61 -34.00
C MET A 128 6.43 -23.32 -34.31
N ASP A 129 5.34 -22.59 -34.49
CA ASP A 129 4.05 -23.14 -34.91
C ASP A 129 4.13 -23.75 -36.33
N GLN A 130 5.05 -23.27 -37.18
CA GLN A 130 5.38 -23.84 -38.49
C GLN A 130 6.45 -24.95 -38.44
N GLY A 131 6.89 -25.36 -37.25
CA GLY A 131 7.80 -26.50 -37.06
C GLY A 131 9.27 -26.13 -36.82
N ALA A 132 9.62 -24.85 -36.66
CA ALA A 132 10.97 -24.48 -36.25
C ALA A 132 11.27 -25.01 -34.84
N SER A 133 12.48 -25.54 -34.64
CA SER A 133 12.90 -26.03 -33.31
C SER A 133 13.30 -24.86 -32.39
N LEU A 134 13.14 -25.05 -31.07
CA LEU A 134 13.65 -24.09 -30.07
C LEU A 134 15.15 -23.84 -30.24
N LEU A 135 15.91 -24.86 -30.64
CA LEU A 135 17.34 -24.76 -30.90
C LEU A 135 17.66 -23.85 -32.09
N THR A 136 16.83 -23.87 -33.15
CA THR A 136 16.99 -22.97 -34.31
C THR A 136 16.92 -21.50 -33.87
N ILE A 137 15.96 -21.18 -33.00
CA ILE A 137 15.76 -19.82 -32.48
C ILE A 137 16.89 -19.46 -31.51
N SER A 138 17.26 -20.38 -30.63
CA SER A 138 18.36 -20.21 -29.68
C SER A 138 19.69 -19.92 -30.38
N ASN A 139 19.96 -20.56 -31.51
CA ASN A 139 21.14 -20.27 -32.34
C ASN A 139 21.14 -18.82 -32.85
N GLY A 140 19.99 -18.33 -33.33
CA GLY A 140 19.84 -16.94 -33.75
C GLY A 140 20.10 -15.96 -32.59
N PHE A 141 19.56 -16.26 -31.40
CA PHE A 141 19.72 -15.40 -30.22
C PHE A 141 21.15 -15.40 -29.72
N ALA A 142 21.77 -16.57 -29.54
CA ALA A 142 23.17 -16.69 -29.10
C ALA A 142 24.15 -16.03 -30.09
N GLY A 143 23.82 -16.01 -31.38
CA GLY A 143 24.60 -15.34 -32.42
C GLY A 143 24.45 -13.82 -32.46
N SER A 144 23.39 -13.27 -31.84
CA SER A 144 23.04 -11.85 -31.92
C SER A 144 24.02 -10.92 -31.20
N THR A 145 24.08 -9.67 -31.63
CA THR A 145 24.88 -8.62 -30.97
C THR A 145 24.41 -8.37 -29.54
N GLU A 146 23.09 -8.40 -29.30
CA GLU A 146 22.48 -8.19 -27.97
C GLU A 146 22.95 -9.27 -26.97
N PHE A 147 22.90 -10.54 -27.37
CA PHE A 147 23.38 -11.64 -26.53
C PHE A 147 24.88 -11.52 -26.22
N LYS A 148 25.70 -11.23 -27.23
CA LYS A 148 27.15 -11.02 -27.04
C LYS A 148 27.45 -9.84 -26.12
N SER A 149 26.64 -8.78 -26.16
CA SER A 149 26.79 -7.65 -25.24
C SER A 149 26.52 -8.04 -23.78
N LEU A 150 25.47 -8.85 -23.53
CA LEU A 150 25.08 -9.29 -22.19
C LEU A 150 26.01 -10.37 -21.61
N TYR A 151 26.45 -11.31 -22.45
CA TYR A 151 27.26 -12.45 -22.02
C TYR A 151 28.76 -12.26 -22.22
N GLY A 152 29.18 -11.18 -22.89
CA GLY A 152 30.57 -10.80 -23.10
C GLY A 152 31.08 -11.13 -24.50
N VAL A 153 32.17 -10.47 -24.90
CA VAL A 153 32.90 -10.78 -26.14
C VAL A 153 33.94 -11.85 -25.80
N ASN A 154 33.69 -13.09 -26.22
CA ASN A 154 34.50 -14.29 -25.94
C ASN A 154 34.59 -14.73 -24.46
N PRO A 155 33.46 -14.86 -23.74
CA PRO A 155 33.45 -15.38 -22.38
C PRO A 155 33.96 -16.84 -22.34
N THR A 156 34.64 -17.19 -21.27
CA THR A 156 34.96 -18.59 -20.96
C THR A 156 33.67 -19.39 -20.69
N ASN A 157 33.72 -20.71 -20.87
CA ASN A 157 32.57 -21.58 -20.60
C ASN A 157 32.05 -21.43 -19.16
N ASN A 158 32.95 -21.22 -18.19
CA ASN A 158 32.57 -20.97 -16.81
C ASN A 158 31.81 -19.64 -16.62
N GLU A 159 32.23 -18.57 -17.31
CA GLU A 159 31.54 -17.29 -17.26
C GLU A 159 30.16 -17.36 -17.91
N ILE A 160 30.03 -18.05 -19.05
CA ILE A 160 28.73 -18.26 -19.71
C ILE A 160 27.76 -18.97 -18.75
N VAL A 161 28.15 -20.12 -18.20
CA VAL A 161 27.30 -20.92 -17.32
C VAL A 161 26.91 -20.13 -16.07
N THR A 162 27.86 -19.44 -15.44
CA THR A 162 27.58 -18.60 -14.27
C THR A 162 26.55 -17.51 -14.58
N ARG A 163 26.66 -16.85 -15.75
CA ARG A 163 25.69 -15.83 -16.18
C ARG A 163 24.33 -16.42 -16.50
N LEU A 164 24.25 -17.63 -17.09
CA LEU A 164 22.98 -18.32 -17.35
C LEU A 164 22.23 -18.60 -16.05
N TYR A 165 22.89 -19.13 -15.01
CA TYR A 165 22.25 -19.31 -13.70
C TYR A 165 21.69 -18.00 -13.13
N ARG A 166 22.49 -16.93 -13.13
CA ARG A 166 22.07 -15.64 -12.56
C ARG A 166 20.99 -14.94 -13.36
N ASN A 167 21.05 -14.99 -14.68
CA ASN A 167 20.14 -14.23 -15.54
C ASN A 167 18.83 -14.97 -15.79
N ILE A 168 18.84 -16.31 -15.78
CA ILE A 168 17.67 -17.14 -16.09
C ILE A 168 16.99 -17.59 -14.80
N LEU A 169 17.75 -18.13 -13.86
CA LEU A 169 17.22 -18.75 -12.63
C LEU A 169 17.29 -17.81 -11.42
N ASN A 170 17.83 -16.59 -11.58
CA ASN A 170 17.99 -15.58 -10.52
C ASN A 170 18.71 -16.08 -9.27
N ARG A 171 19.66 -17.02 -9.45
CA ARG A 171 20.49 -17.56 -8.37
C ARG A 171 21.89 -17.88 -8.86
N ASP A 172 22.81 -18.07 -7.93
CA ASP A 172 24.08 -18.70 -8.25
C ASP A 172 23.88 -20.20 -8.52
N GLY A 173 24.68 -20.72 -9.46
CA GLY A 173 24.73 -22.15 -9.72
C GLY A 173 25.51 -22.86 -8.63
N GLU A 174 25.01 -24.00 -8.18
CA GLU A 174 25.73 -24.90 -7.31
C GLU A 174 26.98 -25.46 -8.02
N THR A 175 28.06 -25.70 -7.27
CA THR A 175 29.37 -26.10 -7.84
C THR A 175 29.26 -27.30 -8.80
N ALA A 176 28.48 -28.32 -8.42
CA ALA A 176 28.29 -29.51 -9.25
C ALA A 176 27.53 -29.22 -10.56
N GLY A 177 26.50 -28.38 -10.49
CA GLY A 177 25.70 -27.99 -11.66
C GLY A 177 26.50 -27.11 -12.62
N VAL A 178 27.25 -26.14 -12.10
CA VAL A 178 28.17 -25.32 -12.91
C VAL A 178 29.20 -26.21 -13.61
N GLN A 179 29.85 -27.12 -12.87
CA GLN A 179 30.84 -28.04 -13.45
C GLN A 179 30.23 -28.95 -14.53
N TYR A 180 29.01 -29.44 -14.33
CA TYR A 180 28.30 -30.23 -15.33
C TYR A 180 28.16 -29.46 -16.65
N TRP A 181 27.56 -28.26 -16.62
CA TRP A 181 27.35 -27.47 -17.82
C TRP A 181 28.65 -26.99 -18.48
N VAL A 182 29.67 -26.66 -17.68
CA VAL A 182 31.01 -26.33 -18.19
C VAL A 182 31.61 -27.53 -18.93
N ASN A 183 31.49 -28.74 -18.39
CA ASN A 183 31.97 -29.96 -19.05
C ASN A 183 31.21 -30.25 -20.35
N ILE A 184 29.91 -29.97 -20.40
CA ILE A 184 29.09 -30.10 -21.61
C ILE A 184 29.58 -29.14 -22.71
N LEU A 185 29.86 -27.87 -22.37
CA LEU A 185 30.45 -26.91 -23.32
C LEU A 185 31.88 -27.29 -23.73
N ASN A 186 32.71 -27.77 -22.80
CA ASN A 186 34.08 -28.22 -23.10
C ASN A 186 34.14 -29.41 -24.07
N ARG A 187 33.06 -30.21 -24.14
CA ARG A 187 32.92 -31.34 -25.08
C ARG A 187 32.42 -30.93 -26.47
N GLY A 188 32.24 -29.63 -26.71
CA GLY A 188 31.85 -29.09 -28.02
C GLY A 188 30.36 -28.81 -28.18
N THR A 189 29.55 -28.95 -27.13
CA THR A 189 28.13 -28.52 -27.15
C THR A 189 28.07 -27.00 -27.33
N SER A 190 27.14 -26.52 -28.15
CA SER A 190 27.01 -25.10 -28.43
C SER A 190 26.38 -24.34 -27.25
N VAL A 191 26.69 -23.05 -27.14
CA VAL A 191 26.03 -22.15 -26.18
C VAL A 191 24.53 -22.08 -26.42
N ALA A 192 24.09 -22.19 -27.68
CA ALA A 192 22.67 -22.19 -28.03
C ALA A 192 21.93 -23.43 -27.48
N GLU A 193 22.55 -24.60 -27.48
CA GLU A 193 21.97 -25.81 -26.88
C GLU A 193 21.86 -25.67 -25.37
N VAL A 194 22.90 -25.17 -24.71
CA VAL A 194 22.87 -24.94 -23.25
C VAL A 194 21.85 -23.86 -22.89
N LEU A 195 21.76 -22.77 -23.65
CA LEU A 195 20.76 -21.72 -23.47
C LEU A 195 19.33 -22.27 -23.60
N ALA A 196 19.06 -23.09 -24.61
CA ALA A 196 17.76 -23.72 -24.81
C ALA A 196 17.41 -24.64 -23.63
N ALA A 197 18.38 -25.41 -23.13
CA ALA A 197 18.20 -26.31 -21.98
C ALA A 197 17.90 -25.55 -20.67
N PHE A 198 18.60 -24.44 -20.39
CA PHE A 198 18.27 -23.59 -19.24
C PHE A 198 16.90 -22.92 -19.41
N SER A 199 16.64 -22.38 -20.59
CA SER A 199 15.41 -21.66 -20.92
C SER A 199 14.17 -22.53 -20.69
N ASP A 200 14.18 -23.78 -21.14
CA ASP A 200 13.01 -24.67 -21.02
C ASP A 200 13.15 -25.69 -19.87
N SER A 201 14.05 -25.42 -18.92
CA SER A 201 14.19 -26.25 -17.72
C SER A 201 12.92 -26.22 -16.85
N PRO A 202 12.59 -27.30 -16.13
CA PRO A 202 11.46 -27.32 -15.20
C PRO A 202 11.52 -26.20 -14.15
N GLU A 203 12.73 -25.84 -13.70
CA GLU A 203 12.95 -24.74 -12.76
C GLU A 203 12.54 -23.39 -13.35
N ASN A 204 12.95 -23.10 -14.59
CA ASN A 204 12.58 -21.84 -15.25
C ASN A 204 11.09 -21.82 -15.66
N GLN A 205 10.52 -22.96 -16.05
CA GLN A 205 9.07 -23.09 -16.30
C GLN A 205 8.27 -22.76 -15.04
N ALA A 206 8.64 -23.34 -13.89
CA ALA A 206 8.01 -23.06 -12.60
C ALA A 206 8.19 -21.59 -12.19
N GLY A 207 9.40 -21.04 -12.34
CA GLY A 207 9.69 -19.65 -12.03
C GLY A 207 8.91 -18.64 -12.88
N MET A 208 8.64 -18.98 -14.15
CA MET A 208 7.90 -18.11 -15.07
C MET A 208 6.39 -18.34 -15.08
N PHE A 209 5.88 -19.40 -14.44
CA PHE A 209 4.47 -19.75 -14.48
C PHE A 209 3.56 -18.59 -14.06
N ALA A 210 3.86 -17.90 -12.97
CA ALA A 210 3.08 -16.76 -12.50
C ALA A 210 3.08 -15.58 -13.50
N THR A 211 4.15 -15.43 -14.29
CA THR A 211 4.25 -14.38 -15.32
C THR A 211 3.41 -14.73 -16.55
N LEU A 212 3.38 -16.01 -16.94
CA LEU A 212 2.76 -16.47 -18.19
C LEU A 212 1.31 -16.93 -18.01
N SER A 213 0.86 -17.17 -16.77
CA SER A 213 -0.43 -17.77 -16.45
C SER A 213 -1.63 -17.04 -17.08
N ASN A 214 -1.53 -15.71 -17.24
CA ASN A 214 -2.56 -14.86 -17.86
C ASN A 214 -2.58 -14.88 -19.40
N GLY A 215 -1.77 -15.73 -20.03
CA GLY A 215 -1.59 -15.83 -21.47
C GLY A 215 -0.45 -14.95 -21.98
N ILE A 216 0.07 -15.30 -23.16
CA ILE A 216 1.19 -14.62 -23.80
C ILE A 216 0.64 -13.77 -24.94
N ALA A 217 0.76 -12.45 -24.81
CA ALA A 217 0.31 -11.52 -25.84
C ALA A 217 1.23 -11.56 -27.06
N TYR A 218 0.63 -11.84 -28.21
CA TYR A 218 1.30 -11.81 -29.51
C TYR A 218 0.31 -11.37 -30.61
N ARG A 219 0.80 -11.17 -31.83
CA ARG A 219 0.01 -10.78 -33.00
C ARG A 219 0.17 -11.82 -34.10
N VAL A 220 -0.92 -12.17 -34.77
CA VAL A 220 -0.92 -13.05 -35.95
C VAL A 220 -0.85 -12.16 -37.19
N ASP A 221 0.05 -12.46 -38.13
CA ASP A 221 0.14 -11.73 -39.40
C ASP A 221 -1.18 -11.86 -40.18
N GLY A 222 -1.72 -10.73 -40.65
CA GLY A 222 -2.98 -10.64 -41.39
C GLY A 222 -4.17 -10.02 -40.64
N ALA A 223 -4.06 -9.80 -39.32
CA ALA A 223 -5.00 -8.94 -38.59
C ALA A 223 -4.67 -7.45 -38.81
N ALA A 224 -5.67 -6.57 -38.91
CA ALA A 224 -5.44 -5.13 -39.03
C ALA A 224 -4.57 -4.64 -37.85
N TYR A 225 -3.34 -4.21 -38.15
CA TYR A 225 -2.42 -3.72 -37.13
C TYR A 225 -2.95 -2.36 -36.63
N VAL A 226 -3.59 -2.37 -35.46
CA VAL A 226 -3.98 -1.15 -34.75
C VAL A 226 -2.90 -0.76 -33.76
N THR A 227 -2.66 0.56 -33.65
CA THR A 227 -1.83 1.15 -32.59
C THR A 227 -2.37 0.80 -31.22
N VAL A 228 -1.48 0.56 -30.26
CA VAL A 228 -1.84 0.36 -28.86
C VAL A 228 -0.98 1.27 -28.01
N ALA A 229 -1.60 2.25 -27.35
CA ALA A 229 -0.92 3.07 -26.37
C ALA A 229 -0.70 2.27 -25.08
N ASN A 230 0.47 2.43 -24.47
CA ASN A 230 0.77 1.96 -23.13
C ASN A 230 1.33 3.15 -22.34
N ALA A 231 0.61 3.60 -21.32
CA ALA A 231 1.00 4.76 -20.52
C ALA A 231 2.00 4.43 -19.38
N GLY A 232 2.45 3.17 -19.31
CA GLY A 232 3.36 2.68 -18.28
C GLY A 232 2.70 2.49 -16.91
N ALA A 233 3.51 2.08 -15.93
CA ALA A 233 3.06 1.92 -14.55
C ALA A 233 2.73 3.28 -13.90
N SER A 234 1.75 3.27 -12.98
CA SER A 234 1.46 4.44 -12.13
C SER A 234 2.69 4.86 -11.31
N ARG A 235 2.84 6.16 -11.07
CA ARG A 235 4.01 6.73 -10.39
C ARG A 235 3.60 7.50 -9.14
N SER A 236 4.56 7.72 -8.25
CA SER A 236 4.36 8.53 -7.05
C SER A 236 5.62 9.31 -6.73
N GLY A 237 5.48 10.51 -6.15
CA GLY A 237 6.62 11.30 -5.68
C GLY A 237 6.19 12.54 -4.90
N ALA A 238 7.16 13.26 -4.35
CA ALA A 238 6.89 14.50 -3.64
C ALA A 238 6.39 15.60 -4.61
N THR A 239 5.55 16.49 -4.09
CA THR A 239 5.17 17.73 -4.77
C THR A 239 6.44 18.54 -5.07
N GLY A 240 6.55 19.05 -6.30
CA GLY A 240 7.74 19.73 -6.80
C GLY A 240 8.85 18.82 -7.34
N ALA A 241 8.79 17.50 -7.12
CA ALA A 241 9.73 16.55 -7.70
C ALA A 241 9.28 16.07 -9.09
N ALA A 242 10.20 15.98 -10.05
CA ALA A 242 9.88 15.51 -11.40
C ALA A 242 9.66 13.99 -11.42
N LEU A 243 8.55 13.57 -12.05
CA LEU A 243 8.20 12.19 -12.37
C LEU A 243 8.38 11.97 -13.87
N THR A 244 8.99 10.86 -14.26
CA THR A 244 9.11 10.45 -15.67
C THR A 244 8.04 9.42 -16.00
N LEU A 245 7.23 9.69 -17.03
CA LEU A 245 6.26 8.73 -17.57
C LEU A 245 6.92 7.87 -18.63
N ASP A 246 6.34 6.71 -18.90
CA ASP A 246 6.93 5.74 -19.83
C ASP A 246 5.90 5.22 -20.83
N GLY A 247 5.99 5.77 -22.04
CA GLY A 247 5.21 5.36 -23.20
C GLY A 247 5.95 4.39 -24.12
N THR A 248 7.18 3.98 -23.80
CA THR A 248 8.07 3.26 -24.71
C THR A 248 7.59 1.86 -25.06
N GLU A 249 6.72 1.29 -24.24
CA GLU A 249 6.05 0.00 -24.49
C GLU A 249 4.81 0.10 -25.40
N SER A 250 4.53 1.29 -25.97
CA SER A 250 3.45 1.46 -26.94
C SER A 250 3.79 0.79 -28.27
N LEU A 251 2.77 0.31 -28.98
CA LEU A 251 2.94 -0.50 -30.19
C LEU A 251 2.37 0.23 -31.41
N ALA A 252 3.18 0.31 -32.48
CA ALA A 252 2.72 0.75 -33.79
C ALA A 252 1.79 -0.29 -34.41
N GLY A 253 0.81 0.21 -35.16
CA GLY A 253 -0.05 -0.58 -36.02
C GLY A 253 0.64 -0.84 -37.37
N ALA A 254 -0.06 -0.59 -38.46
CA ALA A 254 0.44 -0.80 -39.82
C ALA A 254 1.42 0.31 -40.27
N GLY A 255 1.45 1.44 -39.54
CA GLY A 255 2.40 2.52 -39.75
C GLY A 255 3.80 2.18 -39.21
N SER A 256 4.80 2.93 -39.68
CA SER A 256 6.21 2.66 -39.39
C SER A 256 6.79 3.48 -38.23
N THR A 257 6.11 4.51 -37.73
CA THR A 257 6.63 5.41 -36.69
C THR A 257 5.52 5.87 -35.76
N LEU A 258 5.76 5.80 -34.45
CA LEU A 258 4.84 6.30 -33.43
C LEU A 258 5.04 7.79 -33.16
N SER A 259 3.93 8.50 -33.07
CA SER A 259 3.80 9.82 -32.46
C SER A 259 3.13 9.69 -31.10
N TYR A 260 3.54 10.53 -30.14
CA TYR A 260 3.04 10.52 -28.77
C TYR A 260 2.36 11.85 -28.49
N ALA A 261 1.30 11.84 -27.68
CA ALA A 261 0.66 13.04 -27.18
C ALA A 261 0.10 12.77 -25.78
N TRP A 262 0.76 13.32 -24.77
CA TRP A 262 0.37 13.20 -23.37
C TRP A 262 -0.46 14.40 -22.93
N THR A 263 -1.51 14.13 -22.17
CA THR A 263 -2.39 15.14 -21.58
C THR A 263 -2.62 14.85 -20.10
N VAL A 264 -2.95 15.90 -19.32
CA VAL A 264 -3.37 15.76 -17.93
C VAL A 264 -4.90 15.80 -17.91
N ALA A 265 -5.54 14.65 -17.77
CA ALA A 265 -6.99 14.48 -17.78
C ALA A 265 -7.63 14.95 -16.47
N GLU A 266 -7.02 14.57 -15.34
CA GLU A 266 -7.48 14.97 -14.00
C GLU A 266 -6.31 15.49 -13.16
N ARG A 267 -6.59 16.49 -12.32
CA ARG A 267 -5.62 17.11 -11.41
C ARG A 267 -6.31 17.61 -10.14
N PRO A 268 -5.58 17.78 -9.02
CA PRO A 268 -6.11 18.42 -7.82
C PRO A 268 -6.57 19.86 -8.10
N ALA A 269 -7.61 20.30 -7.39
CA ALA A 269 -8.12 21.67 -7.50
C ALA A 269 -7.00 22.70 -7.23
N GLY A 270 -6.90 23.72 -8.11
CA GLY A 270 -5.87 24.75 -8.01
C GLY A 270 -4.47 24.32 -8.47
N SER A 271 -4.32 23.12 -9.05
CA SER A 271 -3.09 22.71 -9.74
C SER A 271 -3.00 23.32 -11.15
N ALA A 272 -1.85 23.89 -11.47
CA ALA A 272 -1.46 24.38 -12.79
C ALA A 272 -0.37 23.50 -13.43
N ALA A 273 -0.07 22.31 -12.87
CA ALA A 273 0.96 21.41 -13.37
C ALA A 273 0.72 21.04 -14.85
N VAL A 274 1.82 20.98 -15.61
CA VAL A 274 1.83 20.62 -17.04
C VAL A 274 2.90 19.59 -17.31
N LEU A 275 2.71 18.81 -18.37
CA LEU A 275 3.71 17.90 -18.90
C LEU A 275 4.77 18.67 -19.69
N ARG A 276 6.03 18.24 -19.60
CA ARG A 276 7.15 18.69 -20.43
C ARG A 276 7.55 17.58 -21.37
N ASN A 277 7.85 17.92 -22.63
CA ASN A 277 8.11 16.96 -23.71
C ASN A 277 6.94 15.98 -23.89
N ALA A 278 5.71 16.51 -23.82
CA ALA A 278 4.47 15.75 -23.86
C ALA A 278 4.23 15.04 -25.21
N ASP A 279 5.07 15.30 -26.21
CA ASP A 279 5.09 14.70 -27.53
C ASP A 279 6.14 13.56 -27.66
N THR A 280 6.78 13.18 -26.56
CA THR A 280 7.81 12.13 -26.52
C THR A 280 7.33 10.86 -25.80
N ALA A 281 8.05 9.76 -25.97
CA ALA A 281 7.79 8.53 -25.24
C ALA A 281 8.10 8.62 -23.74
N LEU A 282 8.94 9.59 -23.31
CA LEU A 282 9.39 9.76 -21.92
C LEU A 282 9.18 11.20 -21.44
N PRO A 283 7.94 11.70 -21.34
CA PRO A 283 7.68 13.04 -20.85
C PRO A 283 7.99 13.14 -19.35
N SER A 284 8.21 14.38 -18.90
CA SER A 284 8.36 14.68 -17.47
C SER A 284 7.14 15.43 -16.94
N PHE A 285 6.72 15.09 -15.74
CA PHE A 285 5.62 15.73 -15.02
C PHE A 285 6.10 16.17 -13.63
N THR A 286 5.89 17.44 -13.28
CA THR A 286 6.18 17.94 -11.93
C THR A 286 4.87 18.38 -11.28
N PRO A 287 4.32 17.61 -10.32
CA PRO A 287 3.12 18.01 -9.59
C PRO A 287 3.41 19.26 -8.76
N ASP A 288 2.50 20.24 -8.79
CA ASP A 288 2.57 21.49 -8.02
C ASP A 288 1.60 21.52 -6.82
N ARG A 289 0.77 20.49 -6.71
CA ARG A 289 -0.12 20.20 -5.59
C ARG A 289 -0.03 18.74 -5.21
N SER A 290 -0.19 18.44 -3.94
CA SER A 290 -0.39 17.06 -3.48
C SER A 290 -1.76 16.54 -3.89
N GLY A 291 -1.87 15.24 -4.16
CA GLY A 291 -3.08 14.57 -4.61
C GLY A 291 -2.84 13.67 -5.82
N SER A 292 -3.93 13.10 -6.33
CA SER A 292 -3.92 12.23 -7.51
C SER A 292 -4.06 13.05 -8.79
N TYR A 293 -3.31 12.65 -9.82
CA TYR A 293 -3.40 13.13 -11.19
C TYR A 293 -3.64 11.95 -12.12
N THR A 294 -4.46 12.14 -13.15
CA THR A 294 -4.62 11.16 -14.23
C THR A 294 -4.02 11.75 -15.49
N VAL A 295 -3.04 11.06 -16.06
CA VAL A 295 -2.42 11.41 -17.33
C VAL A 295 -2.86 10.42 -18.41
N THR A 296 -3.13 10.93 -19.60
CA THR A 296 -3.57 10.14 -20.75
C THR A 296 -2.55 10.29 -21.87
N LEU A 297 -2.00 9.16 -22.31
CA LEU A 297 -1.17 9.04 -23.49
C LEU A 297 -2.07 8.71 -24.69
N THR A 298 -1.95 9.48 -25.77
CA THR A 298 -2.42 9.11 -27.10
C THR A 298 -1.21 8.75 -27.97
N VAL A 299 -1.27 7.61 -28.64
CA VAL A 299 -0.26 7.18 -29.60
C VAL A 299 -0.91 7.02 -30.97
N SER A 300 -0.23 7.49 -32.02
CA SER A 300 -0.66 7.32 -33.41
C SER A 300 0.50 6.88 -34.29
N ASP A 301 0.25 5.98 -35.24
CA ASP A 301 1.21 5.54 -36.26
C ASP A 301 0.96 6.21 -37.63
N GLY A 302 0.07 7.20 -37.67
CA GLY A 302 -0.36 7.88 -38.90
C GLY A 302 -1.51 7.16 -39.64
N VAL A 303 -1.89 5.95 -39.22
CA VAL A 303 -3.01 5.18 -39.80
C VAL A 303 -4.12 4.96 -38.77
N SER A 304 -3.72 4.67 -37.53
CA SER A 304 -4.60 4.43 -36.39
C SER A 304 -4.06 5.16 -35.16
N SER A 305 -4.95 5.43 -34.19
CA SER A 305 -4.58 6.02 -32.91
C SER A 305 -5.23 5.27 -31.76
N SER A 306 -4.53 5.22 -30.62
CA SER A 306 -5.00 4.58 -29.39
C SER A 306 -4.63 5.42 -28.17
N THR A 307 -5.38 5.26 -27.08
CA THR A 307 -5.17 5.99 -25.84
C THR A 307 -5.03 5.06 -24.64
N ALA A 308 -4.15 5.39 -23.71
CA ALA A 308 -4.00 4.72 -22.42
C ALA A 308 -3.83 5.77 -21.31
N SER A 309 -4.13 5.42 -20.06
CA SER A 309 -3.98 6.32 -18.92
C SER A 309 -3.14 5.71 -17.80
N ALA A 310 -2.46 6.57 -17.04
CA ALA A 310 -1.74 6.22 -15.83
C ALA A 310 -2.07 7.23 -14.72
N THR A 311 -1.95 6.78 -13.46
CA THR A 311 -2.19 7.62 -12.29
C THR A 311 -0.86 8.07 -11.69
N LEU A 312 -0.79 9.33 -11.27
CA LEU A 312 0.34 9.90 -10.55
C LEU A 312 -0.11 10.37 -9.17
N SER A 313 0.52 9.88 -8.12
CA SER A 313 0.23 10.27 -6.75
C SER A 313 1.32 11.22 -6.23
N ALA A 314 0.97 12.49 -6.05
CA ALA A 314 1.85 13.47 -5.44
C ALA A 314 1.58 13.59 -3.93
N PHE A 315 2.62 13.52 -3.11
CA PHE A 315 2.52 13.75 -1.66
C PHE A 315 3.28 15.02 -1.24
N PRO A 316 2.94 15.64 -0.10
CA PRO A 316 3.75 16.68 0.49
C PRO A 316 5.19 16.19 0.76
N PRO A 317 6.20 17.07 0.74
CA PRO A 317 7.53 16.69 1.17
C PRO A 317 7.53 16.15 2.61
N ALA A 318 8.58 15.39 2.95
CA ALA A 318 8.75 14.89 4.31
C ALA A 318 8.74 16.06 5.31
N LEU A 319 8.07 15.87 6.46
CA LEU A 319 8.07 16.86 7.53
C LEU A 319 9.52 17.11 7.98
N SER A 320 9.88 18.39 8.12
CA SER A 320 11.19 18.83 8.60
C SER A 320 11.38 18.65 10.11
N TYR A 321 10.39 18.05 10.79
CA TYR A 321 10.35 17.82 12.22
C TYR A 321 9.68 16.47 12.53
N ALA A 322 10.01 15.89 13.68
CA ALA A 322 9.34 14.70 14.17
C ALA A 322 8.02 15.09 14.88
N PRO A 323 6.86 14.59 14.43
CA PRO A 323 5.60 14.81 15.12
C PRO A 323 5.55 13.97 16.40
N LEU A 324 5.21 14.59 17.53
CA LEU A 324 5.00 13.88 18.80
C LEU A 324 3.54 13.48 18.98
N GLU A 325 2.66 14.45 18.81
CA GLU A 325 1.22 14.24 18.90
C GLU A 325 0.51 15.06 17.83
N VAL A 326 -0.54 14.46 17.25
CA VAL A 326 -1.29 15.06 16.16
C VAL A 326 -2.78 14.94 16.43
N ARG A 327 -3.50 16.03 16.17
CA ARG A 327 -4.95 16.12 16.16
C ARG A 327 -5.39 16.81 14.87
N TYR A 328 -6.61 16.54 14.44
CA TYR A 328 -7.19 17.21 13.28
C TYR A 328 -8.25 18.21 13.74
N SER A 329 -8.07 19.49 13.38
CA SER A 329 -9.08 20.53 13.57
C SER A 329 -10.03 20.52 12.39
N LYS A 330 -11.23 19.97 12.56
CA LYS A 330 -12.28 20.02 11.51
C LYS A 330 -12.74 21.44 11.23
N GLY A 331 -12.81 22.31 12.24
CA GLY A 331 -13.25 23.69 12.07
C GLY A 331 -12.28 24.57 11.29
N LEU A 332 -10.99 24.19 11.25
CA LEU A 332 -9.97 24.88 10.43
C LEU A 332 -9.51 24.07 9.21
N ASP A 333 -9.98 22.82 9.07
CA ASP A 333 -9.51 21.82 8.10
C ASP A 333 -7.99 21.59 8.13
N LYS A 334 -7.38 21.66 9.33
CA LYS A 334 -5.92 21.65 9.53
C LYS A 334 -5.45 20.59 10.52
N LEU A 335 -4.24 20.10 10.32
CA LEU A 335 -3.52 19.31 11.32
C LEU A 335 -2.91 20.24 12.37
N VAL A 336 -3.06 19.87 13.63
CA VAL A 336 -2.38 20.48 14.76
C VAL A 336 -1.38 19.47 15.29
N ILE A 337 -0.09 19.80 15.26
CA ILE A 337 1.01 18.87 15.50
C ILE A 337 1.96 19.46 16.55
N SER A 338 2.21 18.73 17.63
CA SER A 338 3.28 19.08 18.57
C SER A 338 4.62 18.53 18.08
N ALA A 339 5.69 19.31 18.31
CA ALA A 339 7.06 18.90 18.02
C ALA A 339 8.02 19.46 19.08
N THR A 340 9.17 18.80 19.24
CA THR A 340 10.28 19.23 20.08
C THR A 340 11.47 19.68 19.22
N ASN A 341 12.38 20.46 19.83
CA ASN A 341 13.57 21.05 19.19
C ASN A 341 13.26 22.05 18.06
N PRO A 342 12.57 23.18 18.32
CA PRO A 342 12.11 23.66 19.63
C PRO A 342 10.69 23.17 19.99
N ASN A 343 10.27 23.42 21.23
CA ASN A 343 8.89 23.11 21.67
C ASN A 343 7.90 24.00 20.92
N VAL A 344 7.11 23.40 20.04
CA VAL A 344 6.19 24.15 19.16
C VAL A 344 4.88 23.40 18.93
N LEU A 345 3.85 24.17 18.63
CA LEU A 345 2.64 23.68 17.98
C LEU A 345 2.65 24.14 16.51
N LYS A 346 2.55 23.20 15.59
CA LYS A 346 2.43 23.44 14.15
C LYS A 346 0.97 23.33 13.75
N ILE A 347 0.45 24.33 13.04
CA ILE A 347 -0.89 24.33 12.47
C ILE A 347 -0.71 24.25 10.95
N ALA A 348 -0.78 23.03 10.44
CA ALA A 348 -0.40 22.70 9.07
C ALA A 348 -1.62 22.36 8.23
N ASP A 349 -1.64 22.86 7.00
CA ASP A 349 -2.51 22.28 5.97
C ASP A 349 -1.98 20.86 5.64
N PRO A 350 -2.83 19.82 5.67
CA PRO A 350 -2.39 18.45 5.42
C PRO A 350 -1.87 18.21 3.98
N LEU A 351 -2.23 19.05 3.02
CA LEU A 351 -1.91 18.90 1.59
C LEU A 351 -1.27 20.15 0.97
N ALA A 352 -1.16 21.25 1.72
CA ALA A 352 -0.46 22.46 1.32
C ALA A 352 0.76 22.73 2.23
N GLU A 353 1.73 23.45 1.71
CA GLU A 353 2.98 23.76 2.44
C GLU A 353 2.81 24.88 3.49
N THR A 354 1.59 25.38 3.71
CA THR A 354 1.36 26.45 4.69
C THR A 354 1.30 25.90 6.10
N THR A 355 2.23 26.33 6.94
CA THR A 355 2.29 25.96 8.36
C THR A 355 2.48 27.19 9.23
N LEU A 356 1.53 27.45 10.15
CA LEU A 356 1.77 28.37 11.25
C LEU A 356 2.52 27.66 12.36
N THR A 357 3.42 28.36 13.03
CA THR A 357 4.21 27.82 14.15
C THR A 357 3.99 28.67 15.38
N VAL A 358 3.59 28.04 16.48
CA VAL A 358 3.44 28.67 17.79
C VAL A 358 4.54 28.15 18.70
N SER A 359 5.41 29.03 19.18
CA SER A 359 6.40 28.69 20.20
C SER A 359 5.72 28.41 21.54
N LEU A 360 6.12 27.32 22.19
CA LEU A 360 5.59 26.90 23.48
C LEU A 360 6.65 27.04 24.58
N PRO A 361 6.25 27.36 25.82
CA PRO A 361 7.19 27.64 26.91
C PRO A 361 7.94 26.39 27.41
N ALA A 362 7.39 25.18 27.18
CA ALA A 362 7.92 23.92 27.68
C ALA A 362 7.55 22.76 26.76
N ALA A 363 8.13 21.57 27.04
CA ALA A 363 7.82 20.35 26.31
C ALA A 363 6.32 20.01 26.41
N VAL A 364 5.74 19.56 25.30
CA VAL A 364 4.33 19.17 25.27
C VAL A 364 4.17 17.81 25.92
N LYS A 365 3.29 17.72 26.91
CA LYS A 365 2.87 16.47 27.56
C LYS A 365 1.66 15.87 26.85
N ASN A 366 0.65 16.71 26.59
CA ASN A 366 -0.57 16.37 25.86
C ASN A 366 -1.22 17.67 25.36
N PHE A 367 -2.14 17.59 24.40
CA PHE A 367 -3.01 18.71 24.06
C PHE A 367 -4.36 18.25 23.51
N SER A 368 -5.36 19.12 23.67
CA SER A 368 -6.68 18.96 23.08
C SER A 368 -7.10 20.20 22.31
N LEU A 369 -8.07 20.00 21.42
CA LEU A 369 -8.69 21.06 20.63
C LEU A 369 -10.07 21.36 21.21
N SER A 370 -10.49 22.62 21.15
CA SER A 370 -11.90 22.97 21.42
C SER A 370 -12.82 22.32 20.38
N PRO A 371 -14.11 22.10 20.70
CA PRO A 371 -15.04 21.46 19.77
C PRO A 371 -15.14 22.13 18.38
N ASN A 372 -15.04 23.47 18.32
CA ASN A 372 -15.00 24.20 17.05
C ASN A 372 -13.63 24.18 16.36
N GLY A 373 -12.62 23.54 16.96
CA GLY A 373 -11.27 23.40 16.41
C GLY A 373 -10.43 24.68 16.39
N LYS A 374 -10.88 25.78 17.00
CA LYS A 374 -10.19 27.08 16.93
C LYS A 374 -9.23 27.36 18.07
N LEU A 375 -9.38 26.67 19.20
CA LEU A 375 -8.48 26.79 20.35
C LEU A 375 -7.79 25.46 20.63
N ALA A 376 -6.59 25.52 21.17
CA ALA A 376 -5.95 24.40 21.84
C ALA A 376 -5.60 24.75 23.29
N ILE A 377 -5.77 23.79 24.19
CA ILE A 377 -5.08 23.80 25.48
C ILE A 377 -3.94 22.80 25.40
N VAL A 378 -2.72 23.30 25.60
CA VAL A 378 -1.49 22.50 25.58
C VAL A 378 -1.03 22.31 27.01
N LEU A 379 -0.98 21.06 27.46
CA LEU A 379 -0.48 20.70 28.77
C LEU A 379 1.03 20.47 28.70
N HIS A 380 1.74 21.10 29.62
CA HIS A 380 3.13 20.81 29.95
C HIS A 380 3.15 20.17 31.35
N GLU A 381 4.33 19.91 31.94
CA GLU A 381 4.38 19.46 33.33
C GLU A 381 3.77 20.53 34.26
N SER A 382 4.44 21.65 34.52
CA SER A 382 3.98 22.65 35.51
C SER A 382 3.15 23.81 34.96
N VAL A 383 2.92 23.85 33.65
CA VAL A 383 2.29 24.98 32.93
C VAL A 383 1.27 24.44 31.95
N ALA A 384 0.21 25.20 31.66
CA ALA A 384 -0.64 25.00 30.50
C ALA A 384 -0.65 26.26 29.63
N SER A 385 -0.82 26.06 28.32
CA SER A 385 -0.78 27.11 27.31
C SER A 385 -2.07 27.11 26.49
N LEU A 386 -2.79 28.23 26.48
CA LEU A 386 -3.92 28.48 25.59
C LEU A 386 -3.42 29.04 24.26
N VAL A 387 -3.79 28.39 23.17
CA VAL A 387 -3.38 28.77 21.81
C VAL A 387 -4.59 29.07 20.94
N ASP A 388 -4.54 30.19 20.22
CA ASP A 388 -5.41 30.50 19.09
C ASP A 388 -4.85 29.82 17.84
N LEU A 389 -5.57 28.84 17.30
CA LEU A 389 -5.15 28.05 16.16
C LEU A 389 -5.45 28.75 14.82
N GLU A 390 -6.43 29.65 14.79
CA GLU A 390 -6.81 30.39 13.59
C GLU A 390 -5.72 31.41 13.23
N HIS A 391 -5.18 32.07 14.24
CA HIS A 391 -4.13 33.09 14.07
C HIS A 391 -2.72 32.61 14.40
N GLY A 392 -2.57 31.41 14.97
CA GLY A 392 -1.26 30.88 15.38
C GLY A 392 -0.62 31.67 16.51
N LEU A 393 -1.41 32.01 17.55
CA LEU A 393 -0.96 32.86 18.66
C LEU A 393 -1.03 32.11 19.99
N LEU A 394 0.05 32.20 20.78
CA LEU A 394 0.04 31.84 22.19
C LEU A 394 -0.70 32.95 22.96
N LEU A 395 -1.91 32.67 23.42
CA LEU A 395 -2.74 33.66 24.12
C LEU A 395 -2.36 33.81 25.59
N LYS A 396 -2.06 32.68 26.25
CA LYS A 396 -1.76 32.65 27.69
C LYS A 396 -0.96 31.41 28.05
N SER A 397 -0.06 31.53 29.00
CA SER A 397 0.44 30.40 29.78
C SER A 397 0.21 30.66 31.27
N PHE A 398 -0.17 29.62 32.02
CA PHE A 398 -0.46 29.71 33.45
C PHE A 398 -0.05 28.42 34.16
N ALA A 399 0.26 28.53 35.45
CA ALA A 399 0.72 27.40 36.26
C ALA A 399 -0.44 26.42 36.53
N THR A 400 -0.13 25.12 36.46
CA THR A 400 -1.09 24.03 36.74
C THR A 400 -0.65 23.17 37.93
N GLY A 401 0.53 23.41 38.50
CA GLY A 401 1.06 22.65 39.63
C GLY A 401 1.69 21.29 39.29
N GLY A 402 1.78 20.88 38.01
CA GLY A 402 2.67 19.77 37.62
C GLY A 402 2.03 18.43 37.33
N SER A 403 0.98 18.07 38.07
CA SER A 403 0.63 16.66 38.27
C SER A 403 -0.39 16.10 37.28
N HIS A 404 -1.02 16.96 36.47
CA HIS A 404 -2.09 16.58 35.55
C HIS A 404 -1.58 15.75 34.37
N THR A 405 -2.41 14.84 33.86
CA THR A 405 -2.07 13.92 32.75
C THR A 405 -2.85 14.23 31.47
N GLU A 406 -3.99 14.89 31.59
CA GLU A 406 -4.85 15.27 30.46
C GLU A 406 -5.39 16.69 30.65
N ALA A 407 -5.63 17.39 29.53
CA ALA A 407 -6.25 18.71 29.52
C ALA A 407 -7.27 18.80 28.37
N LEU A 408 -8.53 19.13 28.70
CA LEU A 408 -9.63 19.30 27.76
C LEU A 408 -10.13 20.75 27.78
N ILE A 409 -10.59 21.30 26.65
CA ILE A 409 -11.02 22.70 26.56
C ILE A 409 -12.37 22.86 25.85
N THR A 410 -13.21 23.79 26.35
CA THR A 410 -14.46 24.19 25.70
C THR A 410 -14.26 25.34 24.71
N ASN A 411 -15.27 25.61 23.87
CA ASN A 411 -15.25 26.78 22.99
C ASN A 411 -15.19 28.11 23.76
N ALA A 412 -15.62 28.13 25.02
CA ALA A 412 -15.55 29.30 25.91
C ALA A 412 -14.16 29.51 26.53
N ALA A 413 -13.17 28.68 26.18
CA ALA A 413 -11.84 28.65 26.77
C ALA A 413 -11.85 28.31 28.27
N VAL A 414 -12.76 27.44 28.70
CA VAL A 414 -12.69 26.77 30.01
C VAL A 414 -11.91 25.48 29.82
N ALA A 415 -10.82 25.32 30.58
CA ALA A 415 -9.93 24.16 30.50
C ALA A 415 -10.08 23.27 31.73
N TYR A 416 -10.33 21.98 31.53
CA TYR A 416 -10.38 20.95 32.57
C TYR A 416 -9.07 20.18 32.56
N PHE A 417 -8.39 20.15 33.69
CA PHE A 417 -7.17 19.36 33.90
C PHE A 417 -7.51 18.13 34.72
N ILE A 418 -7.05 16.98 34.24
CA ILE A 418 -7.49 15.67 34.70
C ILE A 418 -6.29 14.79 35.03
N GLY A 419 -6.47 13.93 36.03
CA GLY A 419 -5.52 12.93 36.47
C GLY A 419 -4.40 13.49 37.35
N GLN A 420 -3.65 12.59 37.98
CA GLN A 420 -2.57 12.91 38.91
C GLN A 420 -1.42 11.89 38.79
N THR A 421 -0.20 12.38 38.55
CA THR A 421 1.03 11.57 38.53
C THR A 421 1.60 11.29 39.93
N GLY A 422 1.15 12.02 40.96
CA GLY A 422 1.63 11.88 42.34
C GLY A 422 1.11 10.65 43.10
N GLY A 423 0.26 9.84 42.48
CA GLY A 423 -0.32 8.62 43.06
C GLY A 423 -1.84 8.57 42.94
N GLN A 424 -2.41 7.36 43.04
CA GLN A 424 -3.83 7.13 42.73
C GLN A 424 -4.82 7.84 43.67
N TRP A 425 -4.39 8.17 44.89
CA TRP A 425 -5.22 8.78 45.94
C TRP A 425 -5.07 10.31 46.03
N VAL A 426 -4.25 10.92 45.17
CA VAL A 426 -4.06 12.38 45.18
C VAL A 426 -5.30 13.08 44.64
N ARG A 427 -5.77 14.10 45.37
CA ARG A 427 -6.96 14.89 45.05
C ARG A 427 -6.67 16.40 45.13
N PRO A 428 -7.43 17.24 44.41
CA PRO A 428 -8.45 16.88 43.42
C PRO A 428 -7.83 16.25 42.16
N SER A 429 -8.51 15.27 41.56
CA SER A 429 -8.05 14.64 40.31
C SER A 429 -8.66 15.30 39.06
N VAL A 430 -9.59 16.24 39.25
CA VAL A 430 -10.16 17.10 38.21
C VAL A 430 -10.24 18.52 38.78
N VAL A 431 -9.66 19.47 38.06
CA VAL A 431 -9.75 20.92 38.34
C VAL A 431 -10.01 21.63 37.03
N TYR A 432 -10.54 22.85 37.07
CA TYR A 432 -10.84 23.59 35.85
C TYR A 432 -10.60 25.08 36.00
N PHE A 433 -10.20 25.71 34.89
CA PHE A 433 -9.68 27.07 34.87
C PHE A 433 -10.34 27.85 33.74
N ASN A 434 -10.52 29.15 33.95
CA ASN A 434 -10.71 30.08 32.85
C ASN A 434 -9.35 30.29 32.16
N ALA A 435 -9.12 29.63 31.02
CA ALA A 435 -7.80 29.59 30.38
C ALA A 435 -7.33 30.95 29.83
N ARG A 436 -8.23 31.92 29.66
CA ARG A 436 -7.87 33.28 29.23
C ARG A 436 -7.23 34.07 30.38
N THR A 437 -7.75 33.89 31.60
CA THR A 437 -7.26 34.60 32.79
C THR A 437 -6.18 33.80 33.52
N GLY A 438 -6.24 32.47 33.46
CA GLY A 438 -5.46 31.55 34.28
C GLY A 438 -6.01 31.38 35.70
N ALA A 439 -7.23 31.88 35.98
CA ALA A 439 -7.87 31.72 37.28
C ALA A 439 -8.55 30.35 37.39
N GLU A 440 -8.31 29.67 38.50
CA GLU A 440 -9.02 28.44 38.87
C GLU A 440 -10.49 28.74 39.13
N MET A 441 -11.36 27.84 38.69
CA MET A 441 -12.81 27.93 38.88
C MET A 441 -13.24 26.98 40.00
N THR A 442 -14.18 27.43 40.84
CA THR A 442 -14.62 26.65 42.01
C THR A 442 -15.63 25.58 41.60
N LEU A 443 -15.42 24.34 42.05
CA LEU A 443 -16.43 23.29 41.93
C LEU A 443 -17.60 23.57 42.88
N PRO A 444 -18.86 23.35 42.47
CA PRO A 444 -19.99 23.40 43.41
C PRO A 444 -19.79 22.36 44.52
N GLU A 445 -20.04 22.72 45.79
CA GLU A 445 -19.90 21.80 46.93
C GLU A 445 -20.75 20.52 46.79
N THR A 446 -21.80 20.59 45.98
CA THR A 446 -22.70 19.47 45.67
C THR A 446 -22.10 18.41 44.73
N VAL A 447 -20.90 18.64 44.19
CA VAL A 447 -20.27 17.79 43.16
C VAL A 447 -19.07 17.04 43.75
N TYR A 448 -19.25 15.76 44.07
CA TYR A 448 -18.21 14.93 44.68
C TYR A 448 -17.26 14.30 43.65
N MET A 449 -16.13 14.94 43.33
CA MET A 449 -15.15 14.42 42.34
C MET A 449 -14.27 13.25 42.84
N GLY A 450 -14.77 12.47 43.79
CA GLY A 450 -14.01 11.41 44.45
C GLY A 450 -13.87 10.11 43.65
N MET A 451 -14.59 9.93 42.55
CA MET A 451 -14.53 8.69 41.75
C MET A 451 -13.40 8.63 40.71
N PHE A 452 -12.64 9.72 40.56
CA PHE A 452 -11.53 9.81 39.63
C PHE A 452 -10.22 9.53 40.37
N TYR A 453 -9.37 8.67 39.80
CA TYR A 453 -8.16 8.17 40.47
C TYR A 453 -6.93 8.12 39.55
N GLY A 454 -5.80 8.57 40.08
CA GLY A 454 -4.48 8.46 39.47
C GLY A 454 -4.38 9.07 38.06
N THR A 455 -3.52 8.46 37.25
CA THR A 455 -3.32 8.82 35.84
C THR A 455 -4.57 8.54 35.03
N GLN A 456 -5.09 9.57 34.36
CA GLN A 456 -6.33 9.48 33.57
C GLN A 456 -6.20 10.20 32.23
N TYR A 457 -6.88 9.65 31.23
CA TYR A 457 -7.00 10.26 29.90
C TYR A 457 -8.44 10.15 29.42
N GLY A 458 -8.82 11.02 28.49
CA GLY A 458 -10.21 11.09 28.08
C GLY A 458 -10.49 11.93 26.86
N VAL A 459 -11.78 12.05 26.57
CA VAL A 459 -12.31 12.79 25.42
C VAL A 459 -13.54 13.59 25.83
N TYR A 460 -13.70 14.77 25.24
CA TYR A 460 -14.87 15.62 25.45
C TYR A 460 -15.87 15.42 24.31
N ALA A 461 -17.05 14.87 24.64
CA ALA A 461 -18.21 14.81 23.75
C ALA A 461 -19.08 16.05 23.98
N SER A 462 -18.87 17.06 23.14
CA SER A 462 -19.48 18.39 23.27
C SER A 462 -20.99 18.39 23.06
N THR A 463 -21.51 17.59 22.13
CA THR A 463 -22.94 17.43 21.86
C THR A 463 -23.68 16.72 23.00
N LYS A 464 -22.94 15.96 23.82
CA LYS A 464 -23.46 15.28 25.01
C LYS A 464 -23.20 16.06 26.28
N ASN A 465 -22.42 17.13 26.20
CA ASN A 465 -21.85 17.86 27.34
C ASN A 465 -21.15 16.93 28.35
N LYS A 466 -20.50 15.86 27.89
CA LYS A 466 -19.86 14.86 28.76
C LYS A 466 -18.38 14.74 28.45
N VAL A 467 -17.57 14.68 29.49
CA VAL A 467 -16.17 14.26 29.41
C VAL A 467 -16.09 12.82 29.87
N PHE A 468 -15.61 11.93 29.00
CA PHE A 468 -15.39 10.51 29.30
C PHE A 468 -13.92 10.28 29.62
N LEU A 469 -13.67 9.58 30.72
CA LEU A 469 -12.35 9.38 31.31
C LEU A 469 -12.10 7.90 31.59
N MET A 470 -10.83 7.51 31.57
CA MET A 470 -10.39 6.19 32.00
C MET A 470 -9.06 6.31 32.74
N SER A 471 -8.93 5.61 33.87
CA SER A 471 -7.66 5.50 34.57
C SER A 471 -6.73 4.52 33.85
N GLN A 472 -5.43 4.83 33.81
CA GLN A 472 -4.41 3.91 33.30
C GLN A 472 -3.78 3.09 34.42
N GLY A 473 -3.59 1.79 34.17
CA GLY A 473 -2.86 0.89 35.05
C GLY A 473 -3.60 0.49 36.34
N LEU A 474 -4.89 0.83 36.46
CA LEU A 474 -5.74 0.43 37.58
C LEU A 474 -6.68 -0.69 37.17
N SER A 475 -7.05 -1.54 38.14
CA SER A 475 -7.96 -2.67 37.97
C SER A 475 -9.07 -2.60 39.04
N PRO A 476 -10.34 -2.87 38.69
CA PRO A 476 -10.82 -3.15 37.34
C PRO A 476 -10.76 -1.91 36.42
N ALA A 477 -10.67 -2.14 35.10
CA ALA A 477 -10.76 -1.06 34.12
C ALA A 477 -12.22 -0.59 33.98
N ASP A 478 -12.42 0.73 33.94
CA ASP A 478 -13.75 1.34 33.89
C ASP A 478 -13.70 2.71 33.20
N ILE A 479 -14.79 3.06 32.49
CA ILE A 479 -14.99 4.36 31.87
C ILE A 479 -15.90 5.18 32.79
N SER A 480 -15.38 6.28 33.30
CA SER A 480 -16.15 7.27 34.07
C SER A 480 -16.46 8.50 33.24
N TYR A 481 -17.39 9.33 33.69
CA TYR A 481 -17.70 10.60 33.06
C TYR A 481 -18.09 11.67 34.07
N PHE A 482 -17.92 12.92 33.66
CA PHE A 482 -18.61 14.05 34.26
C PHE A 482 -19.33 14.87 33.19
N THR A 483 -20.42 15.52 33.59
CA THR A 483 -21.26 16.36 32.73
C THR A 483 -20.96 17.83 32.98
N ILE A 484 -20.80 18.58 31.91
CA ILE A 484 -20.57 20.03 31.90
C ILE A 484 -21.92 20.72 31.68
N ASP A 485 -22.21 21.74 32.47
CA ASP A 485 -23.31 22.66 32.17
C ASP A 485 -22.92 23.56 31.00
N PRO A 486 -23.62 23.51 29.85
CA PRO A 486 -23.28 24.35 28.71
C PRO A 486 -23.43 25.85 28.98
N ALA A 487 -24.23 26.26 29.98
CA ALA A 487 -24.41 27.67 30.32
C ALA A 487 -23.25 28.21 31.17
N THR A 488 -22.87 27.48 32.22
CA THR A 488 -21.87 27.95 33.18
C THR A 488 -20.46 27.38 32.94
N ASN A 489 -20.33 26.32 32.14
CA ASN A 489 -19.16 25.45 32.05
C ASN A 489 -18.77 24.80 33.40
N GLY A 490 -19.66 24.80 34.39
CA GLY A 490 -19.45 24.07 35.64
C GLY A 490 -19.66 22.57 35.45
N VAL A 491 -19.06 21.76 36.32
CA VAL A 491 -19.40 20.33 36.41
C VAL A 491 -20.72 20.19 37.18
N ILE A 492 -21.68 19.41 36.66
CA ILE A 492 -23.03 19.29 37.25
C ILE A 492 -23.46 17.87 37.58
N ALA A 493 -22.85 16.86 36.97
CA ALA A 493 -23.17 15.46 37.24
C ALA A 493 -21.96 14.58 36.92
N MET A 494 -21.97 13.35 37.41
CA MET A 494 -20.95 12.35 37.10
C MET A 494 -21.51 10.95 37.25
N GLY A 495 -20.78 9.99 36.71
CA GLY A 495 -21.07 8.57 36.86
C GLY A 495 -20.02 7.74 36.17
N ASP A 496 -20.26 6.44 36.14
CA ASP A 496 -19.41 5.43 35.53
C ASP A 496 -20.20 4.55 34.58
N SER A 497 -19.48 3.68 33.89
CA SER A 497 -20.08 2.67 33.06
C SER A 497 -20.75 1.62 33.97
N PRO A 498 -21.79 0.90 33.50
CA PRO A 498 -22.38 -0.18 34.26
C PRO A 498 -21.48 -1.43 34.33
N TYR A 499 -20.20 -1.31 33.94
CA TYR A 499 -19.24 -2.39 33.81
C TYR A 499 -17.99 -2.05 34.62
N HIS A 500 -17.46 -3.03 35.34
CA HIS A 500 -16.27 -2.85 36.16
C HIS A 500 -15.28 -3.97 35.84
N GLY A 501 -14.68 -3.88 34.66
CA GLY A 501 -13.75 -4.88 34.12
C GLY A 501 -14.39 -5.98 33.26
N ASP A 502 -15.71 -5.92 33.03
CA ASP A 502 -16.44 -6.88 32.18
C ASP A 502 -15.96 -6.90 30.72
N TYR A 503 -15.49 -5.75 30.24
CA TYR A 503 -14.93 -5.60 28.91
C TYR A 503 -13.52 -5.04 28.99
N ASN A 504 -12.64 -5.52 28.10
CA ASN A 504 -11.31 -4.95 27.99
C ASN A 504 -11.41 -3.49 27.52
N MET A 505 -10.92 -2.54 28.30
CA MET A 505 -10.95 -1.11 28.01
C MET A 505 -9.55 -0.53 28.16
N SER A 506 -9.13 0.33 27.23
CA SER A 506 -7.86 1.04 27.31
C SER A 506 -7.93 2.39 26.60
N THR A 507 -7.06 3.31 27.01
CA THR A 507 -6.88 4.61 26.38
C THR A 507 -5.85 4.53 25.24
N PRO A 508 -5.87 5.46 24.27
CA PRO A 508 -6.78 6.61 24.16
C PRO A 508 -8.23 6.20 23.87
N LEU A 509 -9.16 7.08 24.25
CA LEU A 509 -10.56 6.98 23.84
C LEU A 509 -10.77 7.75 22.53
N PHE A 510 -11.75 7.36 21.74
CA PHE A 510 -12.13 8.02 20.49
C PHE A 510 -13.64 8.21 20.43
N LEU A 511 -14.09 9.23 19.69
CA LEU A 511 -15.51 9.47 19.44
C LEU A 511 -15.83 9.26 17.97
N SER A 512 -17.04 8.76 17.71
CA SER A 512 -17.68 8.92 16.41
C SER A 512 -17.91 10.41 16.12
N GLU A 513 -18.04 10.79 14.85
CA GLU A 513 -18.21 12.20 14.45
C GLU A 513 -19.44 12.84 15.10
N ASN A 514 -20.55 12.09 15.18
CA ASN A 514 -21.79 12.55 15.84
C ASN A 514 -21.75 12.37 17.37
N GLU A 515 -20.63 11.87 17.92
CA GLU A 515 -20.40 11.60 19.33
C GLU A 515 -21.44 10.67 19.98
N ASP A 516 -22.10 9.80 19.22
CA ASP A 516 -23.07 8.81 19.73
C ASP A 516 -22.40 7.53 20.25
N VAL A 517 -21.20 7.25 19.74
CA VAL A 517 -20.38 6.09 20.08
C VAL A 517 -19.00 6.53 20.57
N LEU A 518 -18.57 5.93 21.68
CA LEU A 518 -17.25 6.04 22.31
C LEU A 518 -16.47 4.73 22.07
N PHE A 519 -15.26 4.82 21.52
CA PHE A 519 -14.39 3.68 21.26
C PHE A 519 -13.21 3.69 22.23
N SER A 520 -12.80 2.51 22.72
CA SER A 520 -11.56 2.32 23.46
C SER A 520 -10.43 1.83 22.56
N ALA A 521 -9.19 2.05 22.96
CA ALA A 521 -8.00 1.55 22.25
C ALA A 521 -7.88 0.03 22.25
N SER A 522 -8.63 -0.67 23.10
CA SER A 522 -8.77 -2.13 23.09
C SER A 522 -9.71 -2.64 21.99
N GLY A 523 -10.43 -1.74 21.30
CA GLY A 523 -11.33 -2.06 20.18
C GLY A 523 -12.79 -2.26 20.56
N ASN A 524 -13.16 -2.15 21.85
CA ASN A 524 -14.55 -2.16 22.29
C ASN A 524 -15.18 -0.77 22.19
N TYR A 525 -16.48 -0.70 21.98
CA TYR A 525 -17.19 0.57 21.87
C TYR A 525 -18.57 0.56 22.55
N PHE A 526 -18.99 1.74 22.98
CA PHE A 526 -20.09 1.98 23.91
C PHE A 526 -20.94 3.16 23.44
N TYR A 527 -22.23 3.16 23.75
CA TYR A 527 -23.08 4.32 23.49
C TYR A 527 -22.77 5.44 24.50
N THR A 528 -22.56 6.67 24.03
CA THR A 528 -22.24 7.82 24.90
C THR A 528 -23.41 8.27 25.79
N SER A 529 -24.63 7.89 25.42
CA SER A 529 -25.84 8.23 26.18
C SER A 529 -25.84 7.57 27.57
N ASN A 530 -25.44 6.30 27.65
CA ASN A 530 -25.59 5.46 28.84
C ASN A 530 -24.40 4.52 29.12
N LEU A 531 -23.32 4.60 28.34
CA LEU A 531 -22.13 3.74 28.42
C LEU A 531 -22.41 2.23 28.29
N LYS A 532 -23.57 1.83 27.75
CA LYS A 532 -23.84 0.42 27.43
C LYS A 532 -22.96 -0.04 26.27
N TYR A 533 -22.49 -1.27 26.38
CA TYR A 533 -21.69 -1.93 25.36
C TYR A 533 -22.46 -2.00 24.03
N ALA A 534 -21.81 -1.56 22.96
CA ALA A 534 -22.38 -1.50 21.63
C ALA A 534 -21.73 -2.50 20.67
N GLY A 535 -20.45 -2.86 20.88
CA GLY A 535 -19.78 -3.88 20.08
C GLY A 535 -18.25 -3.82 20.16
N THR A 536 -17.60 -4.49 19.22
CA THR A 536 -16.14 -4.55 19.14
C THR A 536 -15.62 -4.66 17.71
N PHE A 537 -14.45 -4.09 17.44
CA PHE A 537 -13.68 -4.35 16.22
C PHE A 537 -12.90 -5.68 16.28
N SER A 538 -12.83 -6.32 17.45
CA SER A 538 -12.00 -7.50 17.71
C SER A 538 -10.50 -7.28 17.45
N THR A 539 -10.06 -6.02 17.35
CA THR A 539 -8.67 -5.63 17.16
C THR A 539 -8.38 -4.35 17.95
N PRO A 540 -7.21 -4.23 18.58
CA PRO A 540 -6.82 -2.97 19.22
C PRO A 540 -6.81 -1.81 18.21
N VAL A 541 -7.04 -0.61 18.71
CA VAL A 541 -7.16 0.62 17.91
C VAL A 541 -6.05 1.58 18.35
N ARG A 542 -5.19 1.96 17.41
CA ARG A 542 -4.16 2.99 17.61
C ARG A 542 -4.62 4.36 17.16
N SER A 543 -5.34 4.40 16.04
CA SER A 543 -5.94 5.60 15.50
C SER A 543 -7.28 5.25 14.86
N LEU A 544 -8.26 6.11 15.07
CA LEU A 544 -9.58 5.99 14.50
C LEU A 544 -10.03 7.34 13.97
N SER A 545 -10.71 7.32 12.82
CA SER A 545 -11.49 8.45 12.36
C SER A 545 -12.82 7.97 11.80
N ASN A 546 -13.91 8.59 12.24
CA ASN A 546 -15.24 8.33 11.74
C ASN A 546 -15.73 9.55 10.93
N SER A 547 -16.44 9.27 9.84
CA SER A 547 -17.17 10.25 9.07
C SER A 547 -18.62 9.80 8.89
N ALA A 548 -19.54 10.51 9.54
CA ALA A 548 -20.97 10.28 9.40
C ALA A 548 -21.44 10.61 7.97
N ALA A 549 -20.89 11.66 7.36
CA ALA A 549 -21.22 12.06 6.00
C ALA A 549 -20.81 11.03 4.92
N LYS A 550 -19.82 10.19 5.21
CA LYS A 550 -19.36 9.11 4.33
C LYS A 550 -19.84 7.73 4.75
N ASP A 551 -20.57 7.62 5.86
CA ASP A 551 -20.91 6.36 6.53
C ASP A 551 -19.68 5.44 6.68
N GLU A 552 -18.58 6.02 7.17
CA GLU A 552 -17.26 5.39 7.14
C GLU A 552 -16.52 5.53 8.47
N THR A 553 -15.86 4.46 8.92
CA THR A 553 -14.90 4.48 10.01
C THR A 553 -13.59 3.85 9.56
N LEU A 554 -12.50 4.59 9.70
CA LEU A 554 -11.15 4.16 9.38
C LEU A 554 -10.39 3.85 10.66
N VAL A 555 -9.74 2.68 10.71
CA VAL A 555 -9.01 2.20 11.88
C VAL A 555 -7.61 1.76 11.48
N ILE A 556 -6.61 2.37 12.11
CA ILE A 556 -5.25 1.83 12.16
C ILE A 556 -5.17 0.91 13.37
N ALA A 557 -4.83 -0.36 13.12
CA ALA A 557 -4.71 -1.37 14.17
C ALA A 557 -3.62 -0.98 15.19
N GLY A 558 -3.91 -1.23 16.46
CA GLY A 558 -2.99 -1.07 17.58
C GLY A 558 -2.16 -2.33 17.86
N GLY A 559 -1.26 -2.22 18.84
CA GLY A 559 -0.36 -3.30 19.26
C GLY A 559 1.09 -2.84 19.48
N SER A 560 1.92 -3.75 19.99
CA SER A 560 3.35 -3.52 20.29
C SER A 560 4.28 -3.73 19.09
N ALA A 561 3.80 -4.33 17.99
CA ALA A 561 4.59 -4.73 16.82
C ALA A 561 4.90 -3.59 15.81
N GLY A 562 4.99 -2.34 16.26
CA GLY A 562 5.22 -1.18 15.39
C GLY A 562 3.94 -0.60 14.74
N TYR A 563 4.13 0.21 13.70
CA TYR A 563 3.07 0.81 12.88
C TYR A 563 2.72 -0.11 11.70
N PRO A 564 1.42 -0.37 11.43
CA PRO A 564 1.01 -1.25 10.33
C PRO A 564 1.14 -0.56 8.97
N SER A 565 1.33 -1.35 7.91
CA SER A 565 1.37 -0.89 6.51
C SER A 565 -0.02 -0.73 5.88
N SER A 566 -1.09 -0.98 6.63
CA SER A 566 -2.48 -0.89 6.18
C SER A 566 -3.42 -0.39 7.26
N TYR A 567 -4.62 0.01 6.85
CA TYR A 567 -5.73 0.38 7.73
C TYR A 567 -7.00 -0.39 7.32
N ARG A 568 -7.95 -0.49 8.24
CA ARG A 568 -9.26 -1.11 7.98
C ARG A 568 -10.33 -0.04 7.81
N ARG A 569 -11.21 -0.26 6.84
CA ARG A 569 -12.44 0.48 6.64
C ARG A 569 -13.62 -0.31 7.16
N PHE A 570 -14.48 0.37 7.91
CA PHE A 570 -15.76 -0.13 8.39
C PHE A 570 -16.88 0.80 7.92
N THR A 571 -18.08 0.26 7.72
CA THR A 571 -19.25 1.02 7.26
C THR A 571 -20.49 0.71 8.09
N GLY A 572 -21.48 1.61 8.01
CA GLY A 572 -22.74 1.50 8.71
C GLY A 572 -22.64 1.73 10.23
N SER A 573 -23.81 1.83 10.86
CA SER A 573 -23.94 2.06 12.31
C SER A 573 -23.45 0.91 13.19
N LEU A 574 -23.29 -0.29 12.62
CA LEU A 574 -22.76 -1.48 13.30
C LEU A 574 -21.26 -1.69 13.04
N PHE A 575 -20.64 -0.81 12.25
CA PHE A 575 -19.23 -0.86 11.89
C PHE A 575 -18.80 -2.22 11.36
N PHE A 576 -19.47 -2.72 10.31
CA PHE A 576 -19.06 -3.95 9.65
C PHE A 576 -17.77 -3.74 8.87
N SER A 577 -16.85 -4.71 8.95
CA SER A 577 -15.60 -4.66 8.19
C SER A 577 -15.90 -4.70 6.70
N ASP A 578 -15.38 -3.73 5.97
CA ASP A 578 -15.59 -3.60 4.53
C ASP A 578 -14.30 -3.95 3.76
N ALA A 579 -13.19 -3.29 4.09
CA ALA A 579 -11.91 -3.53 3.41
C ALA A 579 -10.68 -3.36 4.32
N THR A 580 -9.59 -4.05 4.00
CA THR A 580 -8.24 -3.70 4.45
C THR A 580 -7.53 -3.02 3.29
N ILE A 581 -6.98 -1.83 3.52
CA ILE A 581 -6.42 -0.96 2.50
C ILE A 581 -4.98 -0.65 2.87
N ASP A 582 -4.05 -0.94 1.96
CA ASP A 582 -2.63 -0.63 2.16
C ASP A 582 -2.38 0.87 2.05
N PHE A 583 -1.45 1.38 2.88
CA PHE A 583 -0.92 2.72 2.68
C PHE A 583 -0.06 2.75 1.41
N PRO A 584 -0.09 3.86 0.65
CA PRO A 584 0.67 3.95 -0.59
C PRO A 584 2.18 3.90 -0.34
N LEU A 585 2.94 3.42 -1.31
CA LEU A 585 4.39 3.60 -1.31
C LEU A 585 4.74 5.08 -1.46
N ILE A 586 5.80 5.51 -0.78
CA ILE A 586 6.33 6.88 -0.85
C ILE A 586 7.77 6.77 -1.32
N ASP A 587 8.06 7.30 -2.51
CA ASP A 587 9.34 7.13 -3.21
C ASP A 587 9.77 5.66 -3.33
N GLY A 588 8.80 4.77 -3.60
CA GLY A 588 9.01 3.32 -3.71
C GLY A 588 9.23 2.59 -2.37
N LEU A 589 9.22 3.30 -1.24
CA LEU A 589 9.37 2.72 0.09
C LEU A 589 8.00 2.47 0.72
N GLN A 590 7.89 1.37 1.48
CA GLN A 590 6.71 1.08 2.28
C GLN A 590 6.48 2.21 3.30
N SER A 591 5.23 2.68 3.36
CA SER A 591 4.78 3.59 4.41
C SER A 591 3.97 2.85 5.48
N TYR A 592 4.03 3.36 6.71
CA TYR A 592 3.41 2.78 7.89
C TYR A 592 2.55 3.83 8.62
N GLY A 593 1.32 3.48 8.95
CA GLY A 593 0.32 4.40 9.48
C GLY A 593 0.48 4.73 10.96
N ILE A 594 0.57 6.02 11.28
CA ILE A 594 0.65 6.56 12.65
C ILE A 594 -0.72 7.06 13.12
N LYS A 595 -1.33 7.94 12.33
CA LYS A 595 -2.67 8.51 12.58
C LYS A 595 -3.47 8.57 11.27
N ILE A 596 -4.79 8.45 11.39
CA ILE A 596 -5.74 8.55 10.27
C ILE A 596 -6.85 9.54 10.62
N PHE A 597 -7.31 10.29 9.62
CA PHE A 597 -8.28 11.37 9.78
C PHE A 597 -9.22 11.44 8.56
N HIS A 598 -10.41 11.99 8.80
CA HIS A 598 -11.23 12.58 7.76
C HIS A 598 -11.15 14.10 7.86
N SER A 599 -10.98 14.75 6.72
CA SER A 599 -11.12 16.20 6.60
C SER A 599 -12.57 16.65 6.85
N SER A 600 -12.80 17.95 6.96
CA SER A 600 -14.16 18.52 7.03
C SER A 600 -15.03 18.14 5.83
N ALA A 601 -14.42 18.01 4.65
CA ALA A 601 -15.06 17.54 3.42
C ALA A 601 -15.11 15.99 3.29
N GLY A 602 -14.69 15.25 4.33
CA GLY A 602 -14.65 13.79 4.33
C GLY A 602 -13.55 13.18 3.45
N LYS A 603 -12.49 13.95 3.11
CA LYS A 603 -11.31 13.38 2.45
C LYS A 603 -10.51 12.55 3.46
N ARG A 604 -9.98 11.41 3.04
CA ARG A 604 -9.15 10.55 3.89
C ARG A 604 -7.73 11.10 3.93
N LEU A 605 -7.18 11.25 5.13
CA LEU A 605 -5.85 11.78 5.38
C LEU A 605 -5.13 10.87 6.37
N ALA A 606 -3.81 10.75 6.24
CA ALA A 606 -3.00 10.02 7.21
C ALA A 606 -1.67 10.71 7.49
N LEU A 607 -1.20 10.54 8.72
CA LEU A 607 0.20 10.70 9.07
C LEU A 607 0.86 9.33 9.00
N VAL A 608 1.90 9.21 8.19
CA VAL A 608 2.65 7.97 7.98
C VAL A 608 4.15 8.20 8.17
N GLN A 609 4.89 7.12 8.38
CA GLN A 609 6.36 7.13 8.29
C GLN A 609 6.87 6.13 7.27
N THR A 610 8.04 6.40 6.68
CA THR A 610 8.78 5.44 5.85
C THR A 610 10.11 5.05 6.50
N GLY A 611 10.76 4.02 5.96
CA GLY A 611 12.09 3.54 6.38
C GLY A 611 12.04 2.45 7.45
N SER A 612 11.09 2.51 8.39
CA SER A 612 10.88 1.46 9.40
C SER A 612 9.44 1.44 9.91
N ALA A 613 8.96 0.27 10.29
CA ALA A 613 7.70 0.11 11.03
C ALA A 613 7.85 0.42 12.53
N ALA A 614 9.09 0.53 13.05
CA ALA A 614 9.33 0.66 14.48
C ALA A 614 8.80 1.98 15.05
N LEU A 615 8.27 1.92 16.27
CA LEU A 615 7.94 3.10 17.07
C LEU A 615 9.23 3.88 17.34
N ASN A 616 9.29 5.14 16.93
CA ASN A 616 10.47 6.01 17.07
C ASN A 616 11.75 5.43 16.44
N GLY A 617 11.61 4.71 15.31
CA GLY A 617 12.76 4.16 14.59
C GLY A 617 13.77 5.23 14.17
N ALA A 618 15.05 4.90 14.20
CA ALA A 618 16.08 5.81 13.69
C ALA A 618 15.92 6.02 12.18
N SER A 619 16.21 7.23 11.70
CA SER A 619 16.20 7.59 10.27
C SER A 619 14.84 7.48 9.57
N VAL A 620 13.73 7.45 10.30
CA VAL A 620 12.39 7.52 9.71
C VAL A 620 12.10 8.92 9.18
N LYS A 621 11.31 8.99 8.11
CA LYS A 621 10.77 10.25 7.57
C LYS A 621 9.26 10.25 7.71
N TYR A 622 8.70 11.38 8.12
CA TYR A 622 7.26 11.53 8.36
C TYR A 622 6.61 12.26 7.19
N TYR A 623 5.41 11.81 6.81
CA TYR A 623 4.63 12.41 5.74
C TYR A 623 3.17 12.51 6.16
N THR A 624 2.53 13.57 5.71
CA THR A 624 1.07 13.71 5.71
C THR A 624 0.58 13.43 4.31
N ILE A 625 -0.35 12.51 4.12
CA ILE A 625 -0.80 12.05 2.80
C ILE A 625 -2.32 12.05 2.68
N ALA A 626 -2.82 12.26 1.47
CA ALA A 626 -4.19 11.88 1.09
C ALA A 626 -4.24 10.40 0.70
N LEU A 627 -5.36 9.74 1.00
CA LEU A 627 -5.59 8.31 0.73
C LEU A 627 -6.68 8.05 -0.31
#